data_AF-A0A4Q5YD88-F1
#
_entry.id   AF-A0A4Q5YD88-F1
#
_cell.length_a   1.000
_cell.length_b   1.000
_cell.length_c   1.000
_cell.angle_alpha   90.00
_cell.angle_beta   90.00
_cell.angle_gamma   90.00
#
_symmetry.space_group_name_H-M   'P 1'
#
loop_
_entity.id
_entity.type
_entity.pdbx_description
1 polymer ?
#
loop_
_entity_poly.entity_id
_entity_poly.type
_entity_poly.pdbx_seq_one_letter_code
_entity_poly.pdbx_strand_id
1 'polypeptide(L)'
;MNLEGVYIEDQKKDTLLYAGAVKLRITDWFFIKDKADLEYIGLENAVIQMNRTDSVWNYGFLMNYFASTDTASVKKDPGIQFSLQKVELDNVRFIQKDAWLGNDMTVKVGSLDLDAEEISASKKSIIIRNAEVDNPYFSSLNYKGKFTDTSSSKMDWNIQFRNIKITNGRFRQDNNDFNPTVTYFDGAHIDFRNINATAQN
;
A
#
# COMPACT_ATOMS: atom_id res chain seq x y z
N MET A 1 6.53 4.87 20.09
CA MET A 1 7.06 3.50 20.16
C MET A 1 7.98 3.25 18.98
N ASN A 2 9.11 2.57 19.19
CA ASN A 2 10.00 2.12 18.12
C ASN A 2 10.24 0.62 18.31
N LEU A 3 10.06 -0.17 17.25
CA LEU A 3 10.25 -1.60 17.24
C LEU A 3 11.30 -1.94 16.18
N GLU A 4 12.27 -2.78 16.53
CA GLU A 4 13.33 -3.21 15.61
C GLU A 4 13.12 -4.68 15.22
N GLY A 5 13.46 -5.02 13.97
CA GLY A 5 13.40 -6.40 13.47
C GLY A 5 11.99 -7.00 13.50
N VAL A 6 10.96 -6.20 13.17
CA VAL A 6 9.58 -6.69 13.12
C VAL A 6 9.44 -7.68 11.98
N TYR A 7 9.01 -8.90 12.31
CA TYR A 7 8.81 -9.98 11.35
C TYR A 7 7.46 -10.65 11.59
N ILE A 8 6.66 -10.74 10.53
CA ILE A 8 5.33 -11.38 10.51
C ILE A 8 5.32 -12.40 9.39
N GLU A 9 4.99 -13.63 9.73
CA GLU A 9 4.80 -14.73 8.78
C GLU A 9 3.33 -14.84 8.37
N ASP A 10 3.11 -15.35 7.16
CA ASP A 10 1.81 -15.89 6.79
C ASP A 10 1.61 -17.33 7.32
N GLN A 11 0.42 -17.88 7.11
CA GLN A 11 0.11 -19.25 7.56
C GLN A 11 0.92 -20.35 6.87
N LYS A 12 1.68 -20.03 5.81
CA LYS A 12 2.59 -20.93 5.11
C LYS A 12 4.05 -20.76 5.52
N LYS A 13 4.32 -19.94 6.55
CA LYS A 13 5.67 -19.60 7.04
C LYS A 13 6.51 -18.87 6.00
N ASP A 14 5.88 -18.13 5.10
CA ASP A 14 6.56 -17.17 4.24
C ASP A 14 6.45 -15.76 4.86
N THR A 15 7.35 -14.86 4.47
CA THR A 15 7.37 -13.48 4.97
C THR A 15 6.15 -12.72 4.47
N LEU A 16 5.26 -12.32 5.38
CA LEU A 16 4.17 -11.38 5.09
C LEU A 16 4.65 -9.93 5.24
N LEU A 17 5.36 -9.64 6.33
CA LEU A 17 5.96 -8.35 6.60
C LEU A 17 7.31 -8.54 7.29
N TYR A 18 8.32 -7.82 6.82
CA TYR A 18 9.55 -7.60 7.56
C TYR A 18 9.84 -6.09 7.56
N ALA A 19 10.33 -5.57 8.67
CA ALA A 19 10.84 -4.20 8.77
C ALA A 19 12.03 -4.15 9.73
N GLY A 20 13.12 -3.52 9.27
CA GLY A 20 14.28 -3.25 10.13
C GLY A 20 13.91 -2.37 11.31
N ALA A 21 13.10 -1.33 11.06
CA ALA A 21 12.48 -0.53 12.11
C ALA A 21 11.02 -0.18 11.76
N VAL A 22 10.18 -0.16 12.80
CA VAL A 22 8.80 0.32 12.79
C VAL A 22 8.65 1.38 13.87
N LYS A 23 8.44 2.63 13.44
CA LYS A 23 8.25 3.77 14.32
C LYS A 23 6.77 4.14 14.34
N LEU A 24 6.18 4.21 15.51
CA LEU A 24 4.74 4.49 15.69
C LEU A 24 4.56 5.60 16.71
N ARG A 25 3.69 6.56 16.40
CA ARG A 25 3.11 7.48 17.38
C ARG A 25 1.61 7.26 17.41
N ILE A 26 1.16 6.72 18.53
CA ILE A 26 -0.25 6.56 18.85
C ILE A 26 -0.56 7.60 19.93
N THR A 27 -1.72 8.24 19.86
CA THR A 27 -2.13 9.18 20.92
C THR A 27 -2.34 8.46 22.25
N ASP A 28 -1.81 9.04 23.33
CA ASP A 28 -1.89 8.49 24.70
C ASP A 28 -3.26 8.73 25.38
N TRP A 29 -4.33 9.01 24.63
CA TRP A 29 -5.67 9.31 25.15
C TRP A 29 -6.63 8.12 25.16
N PHE A 30 -6.13 6.89 25.06
CA PHE A 30 -6.95 5.69 25.19
C PHE A 30 -7.72 5.59 26.53
N PHE A 31 -7.33 6.38 27.54
CA PHE A 31 -8.05 6.50 28.81
C PHE A 31 -9.30 7.40 28.75
N ILE A 32 -9.45 8.25 27.72
CA ILE A 32 -10.53 9.25 27.60
C ILE A 32 -11.36 9.02 26.32
N LYS A 33 -10.77 8.44 25.27
CA LYS A 33 -11.44 8.12 24.00
C LYS A 33 -11.59 6.62 23.85
N ASP A 34 -12.73 6.19 23.30
CA ASP A 34 -13.00 4.79 22.93
C ASP A 34 -12.12 4.28 21.75
N LYS A 35 -11.30 5.16 21.16
CA LYS A 35 -10.48 4.86 19.99
C LYS A 35 -9.06 5.39 20.13
N ALA A 36 -8.09 4.57 19.73
CA ALA A 36 -6.71 4.97 19.56
C ALA A 36 -6.52 5.65 18.19
N ASP A 37 -5.93 6.86 18.16
CA ASP A 37 -5.58 7.55 16.92
C ASP A 37 -4.10 7.27 16.58
N LEU A 38 -3.85 6.64 15.42
CA LEU A 38 -2.49 6.48 14.86
C LEU A 38 -2.12 7.74 14.07
N GLU A 39 -1.22 8.56 14.60
CA GLU A 39 -0.84 9.85 13.99
C GLU A 39 0.35 9.73 13.04
N TYR A 40 1.30 8.86 13.38
CA TYR A 40 2.56 8.70 12.65
C TYR A 40 2.89 7.22 12.46
N ILE A 41 3.30 6.87 11.24
CA ILE A 41 3.96 5.60 10.94
C ILE A 41 5.26 5.86 10.18
N GLY A 42 6.33 5.23 10.66
CA GLY A 42 7.63 5.19 10.04
C GLY A 42 8.04 3.76 9.75
N LEU A 43 8.48 3.44 8.54
CA LEU A 43 9.02 2.13 8.17
C LEU A 43 10.40 2.27 7.54
N GLU A 44 11.36 1.51 8.03
CA GLU A 44 12.73 1.47 7.48
C GLU A 44 13.09 0.05 7.06
N ASN A 45 13.68 -0.09 5.87
CA ASN A 45 14.11 -1.36 5.31
C ASN A 45 12.99 -2.43 5.36
N ALA A 46 11.82 -2.07 4.85
CA ALA A 46 10.62 -2.88 4.98
C ALA A 46 10.21 -3.57 3.68
N VAL A 47 9.76 -4.82 3.80
CA VAL A 47 9.12 -5.57 2.72
C VAL A 47 7.75 -6.07 3.18
N ILE A 48 6.72 -5.78 2.40
CA ILE A 48 5.37 -6.32 2.57
C ILE A 48 5.06 -7.19 1.35
N GLN A 49 4.63 -8.43 1.58
CA GLN A 49 4.31 -9.38 0.52
C GLN A 49 2.86 -9.86 0.63
N MET A 50 2.05 -9.44 -0.32
CA MET A 50 0.70 -9.96 -0.49
C MET A 50 0.70 -10.98 -1.63
N ASN A 51 0.20 -12.17 -1.37
CA ASN A 51 0.09 -13.18 -2.42
C ASN A 51 -1.22 -13.95 -2.31
N ARG A 52 -1.76 -14.33 -3.47
CA ARG A 52 -2.88 -15.27 -3.56
C ARG A 52 -2.81 -16.12 -4.82
N THR A 53 -3.32 -17.33 -4.70
CA THR A 53 -3.46 -18.29 -5.81
C THR A 53 -4.90 -18.75 -6.02
N ASP A 54 -5.79 -18.33 -5.14
CA ASP A 54 -7.25 -18.53 -5.13
C ASP A 54 -7.90 -17.23 -4.61
N SER A 55 -9.17 -17.27 -4.21
CA SER A 55 -9.88 -16.08 -3.74
C SER A 55 -9.38 -15.49 -2.42
N VAL A 56 -8.51 -16.19 -1.68
CA VAL A 56 -8.05 -15.80 -0.34
C VAL A 56 -6.61 -15.30 -0.39
N TRP A 57 -6.40 -14.11 0.19
CA TRP A 57 -5.06 -13.56 0.39
C TRP A 57 -4.30 -14.22 1.55
N ASN A 58 -2.97 -14.29 1.45
CA ASN A 58 -2.10 -14.80 2.52
C ASN A 58 -2.23 -14.04 3.86
N TYR A 59 -2.68 -12.79 3.84
CA TYR A 59 -3.00 -12.00 5.05
C TYR A 59 -4.45 -12.15 5.55
N GLY A 60 -5.27 -12.97 4.90
CA GLY A 60 -6.70 -13.13 5.23
C GLY A 60 -6.95 -13.56 6.69
N PHE A 61 -6.01 -14.27 7.31
CA PHE A 61 -6.10 -14.62 8.72
C PHE A 61 -6.06 -13.40 9.65
N LEU A 62 -5.31 -12.35 9.31
CA LEU A 62 -5.29 -11.08 10.06
C LEU A 62 -6.61 -10.35 9.89
N MET A 63 -7.15 -10.32 8.66
CA MET A 63 -8.47 -9.73 8.42
C MET A 63 -9.54 -10.40 9.28
N ASN A 64 -9.56 -11.73 9.30
CA ASN A 64 -10.54 -12.49 10.08
C ASN A 64 -10.37 -12.25 11.58
N TYR A 65 -9.13 -12.22 12.08
CA TYR A 65 -8.84 -11.98 13.49
C TYR A 65 -9.34 -10.62 13.96
N PHE A 66 -9.12 -9.56 13.18
CA PHE A 66 -9.56 -8.20 13.53
C PHE A 66 -11.03 -7.92 13.18
N ALA A 67 -11.66 -8.74 12.32
CA ALA A 67 -13.08 -8.62 11.99
C ALA A 67 -14.03 -9.21 13.07
N SER A 68 -13.53 -10.08 13.97
CA SER A 68 -14.39 -10.81 14.90
C SER A 68 -14.32 -10.29 16.34
N THR A 69 -15.32 -9.50 16.75
CA THR A 69 -16.15 -9.71 17.96
C THR A 69 -17.43 -8.86 17.86
N ASP A 70 -18.51 -9.43 17.32
CA ASP A 70 -19.91 -9.31 17.83
C ASP A 70 -20.93 -9.54 16.70
N THR A 71 -21.62 -10.68 16.73
CA THR A 71 -22.90 -10.92 16.05
C THR A 71 -24.07 -10.17 16.71
N ALA A 72 -23.80 -9.22 17.59
CA ALA A 72 -24.78 -8.27 18.11
C ALA A 72 -24.60 -6.94 17.38
N SER A 73 -25.70 -6.42 16.84
CA SER A 73 -25.81 -5.12 16.18
C SER A 73 -25.20 -3.99 17.01
N VAL A 74 -23.92 -3.70 16.83
CA VAL A 74 -23.30 -2.43 17.18
C VAL A 74 -22.42 -2.05 16.02
N LYS A 75 -22.60 -0.84 15.51
CA LYS A 75 -21.62 -0.14 14.67
C LYS A 75 -20.34 0.09 15.51
N LYS A 76 -19.63 -0.97 15.88
CA LYS A 76 -18.29 -0.87 16.46
C LYS A 76 -17.35 -0.72 15.28
N ASP A 77 -17.16 0.53 14.90
CA ASP A 77 -15.95 0.97 14.22
C ASP A 77 -14.78 0.38 15.02
N PRO A 78 -13.93 -0.50 14.45
CA PRO A 78 -12.83 -1.10 15.19
C PRO A 78 -12.07 0.01 15.90
N GLY A 79 -11.73 -0.18 17.18
CA GLY A 79 -11.28 0.87 18.11
C GLY A 79 -9.97 1.59 17.74
N ILE A 80 -9.53 1.54 16.48
CA ILE A 80 -8.41 2.27 15.91
C ILE A 80 -8.97 3.17 14.81
N GLN A 81 -8.93 4.47 15.04
CA GLN A 81 -9.20 5.44 14.00
C GLN A 81 -7.88 5.81 13.34
N PHE A 82 -7.78 5.57 12.03
CA PHE A 82 -6.63 5.99 11.25
C PHE A 82 -6.77 7.49 10.96
N SER A 83 -6.20 8.32 11.84
CA SER A 83 -5.99 9.75 11.59
C SER A 83 -4.51 9.96 11.28
N LEU A 84 -4.02 9.25 10.25
CA LEU A 84 -2.61 9.28 9.88
C LEU A 84 -2.27 10.67 9.35
N GLN A 85 -1.47 11.41 10.11
CA GLN A 85 -1.03 12.77 9.77
C GLN A 85 0.32 12.76 9.08
N LYS A 86 1.18 11.79 9.42
CA LYS A 86 2.55 11.69 8.91
C LYS A 86 2.90 10.27 8.54
N VAL A 87 3.49 10.09 7.37
CA VAL A 87 4.07 8.82 6.91
C VAL A 87 5.51 9.08 6.49
N GLU A 88 6.42 8.29 7.04
CA GLU A 88 7.83 8.28 6.65
C GLU A 88 8.22 6.88 6.22
N LEU A 89 8.73 6.74 5.00
CA LEU A 89 9.23 5.45 4.49
C LEU A 89 10.68 5.64 4.07
N ASP A 90 11.54 4.69 4.43
CA ASP A 90 12.92 4.59 3.95
C ASP A 90 13.19 3.16 3.48
N ASN A 91 13.54 3.01 2.21
CA ASN A 91 13.78 1.73 1.53
C ASN A 91 12.65 0.72 1.78
N VAL A 92 11.44 1.06 1.30
CA VAL A 92 10.24 0.24 1.49
C VAL A 92 9.80 -0.38 0.17
N ARG A 93 9.42 -1.66 0.23
CA ARG A 93 8.94 -2.44 -0.90
C ARG A 93 7.62 -3.14 -0.57
N PHE A 94 6.62 -2.90 -1.40
CA PHE A 94 5.39 -3.66 -1.43
C PHE A 94 5.37 -4.55 -2.68
N ILE A 95 5.12 -5.85 -2.50
CA ILE A 95 5.00 -6.83 -3.58
C ILE A 95 3.63 -7.48 -3.47
N GLN A 96 2.87 -7.43 -4.55
CA GLN A 96 1.66 -8.20 -4.73
C GLN A 96 1.87 -9.24 -5.82
N LYS A 97 1.52 -10.49 -5.52
CA LYS A 97 1.41 -11.57 -6.51
C LYS A 97 -0.01 -12.11 -6.56
N ASP A 98 -0.75 -11.79 -7.62
CA ASP A 98 -2.14 -12.21 -7.78
C ASP A 98 -2.29 -13.20 -8.93
N ALA A 99 -1.99 -14.47 -8.66
CA ALA A 99 -2.21 -15.53 -9.64
C ALA A 99 -3.69 -15.88 -9.83
N TRP A 100 -4.57 -15.39 -8.94
CA TRP A 100 -6.01 -15.60 -9.08
C TRP A 100 -6.56 -14.75 -10.23
N LEU A 101 -6.33 -13.44 -10.23
CA LEU A 101 -6.76 -12.54 -11.32
C LEU A 101 -5.72 -12.39 -12.44
N GLY A 102 -4.45 -12.72 -12.18
CA GLY A 102 -3.37 -12.56 -13.14
C GLY A 102 -2.82 -11.14 -13.17
N ASN A 103 -2.46 -10.61 -12.00
CA ASN A 103 -1.88 -9.27 -11.87
C ASN A 103 -0.82 -9.22 -10.76
N ASP A 104 0.43 -9.09 -11.15
CA ASP A 104 1.52 -8.83 -10.21
C ASP A 104 1.79 -7.35 -10.15
N MET A 105 1.95 -6.81 -8.93
CA MET A 105 2.25 -5.40 -8.70
C MET A 105 3.45 -5.28 -7.78
N THR A 106 4.31 -4.31 -8.04
CA THR A 106 5.41 -3.97 -7.15
C THR A 106 5.48 -2.46 -7.00
N VAL A 107 5.47 -1.99 -5.76
CA VAL A 107 5.71 -0.60 -5.40
C VAL A 107 6.97 -0.54 -4.56
N LYS A 108 7.91 0.31 -4.92
CA LYS A 108 9.09 0.61 -4.09
C LYS A 108 9.20 2.10 -3.92
N VAL A 109 9.78 2.51 -2.82
CA VAL A 109 10.16 3.90 -2.59
C VAL A 109 11.52 3.93 -1.92
N GLY A 110 12.39 4.82 -2.41
CA GLY A 110 13.65 5.12 -1.75
C GLY A 110 13.38 5.87 -0.45
N SER A 111 12.74 7.03 -0.55
CA SER A 111 12.18 7.72 0.62
C SER A 111 10.82 8.35 0.33
N LEU A 112 9.93 8.32 1.33
CA LEU A 112 8.66 9.06 1.33
C LEU A 112 8.61 9.91 2.59
N ASP A 113 8.38 11.21 2.43
CA ASP A 113 7.86 12.07 3.47
C ASP A 113 6.46 12.53 3.02
N LEU A 114 5.42 12.16 3.78
CA LEU A 114 4.05 12.50 3.48
C LEU A 114 3.35 13.10 4.70
N ASP A 115 2.84 14.32 4.52
CA ASP A 115 1.94 15.01 5.45
C ASP A 115 0.50 14.91 4.93
N ALA A 116 -0.35 14.17 5.66
CA ALA A 116 -1.75 13.96 5.32
C ALA A 116 -2.69 14.81 6.18
N GLU A 117 -3.76 15.28 5.55
CA GLU A 117 -4.92 15.84 6.26
C GLU A 117 -5.94 14.74 6.58
N GLU A 118 -6.07 13.75 5.69
CA GLU A 118 -6.97 12.62 5.88
C GLU A 118 -6.44 11.38 5.16
N ILE A 119 -6.40 10.24 5.86
CA ILE A 119 -6.26 8.92 5.26
C ILE A 119 -7.32 8.04 5.92
N SER A 120 -8.44 7.82 5.24
CA SER A 120 -9.59 7.12 5.80
C SER A 120 -10.12 6.08 4.83
N ALA A 121 -10.02 4.81 5.23
CA ALA A 121 -10.63 3.71 4.47
C ALA A 121 -12.17 3.72 4.53
N SER A 122 -12.74 4.12 5.66
CA SER A 122 -14.21 4.21 5.83
C SER A 122 -14.82 5.32 4.98
N LYS A 123 -14.14 6.46 4.85
CA LYS A 123 -14.54 7.55 3.95
C LYS A 123 -14.06 7.38 2.51
N LYS A 124 -13.20 6.38 2.23
CA LYS A 124 -12.50 6.18 0.95
C LYS A 124 -11.81 7.46 0.47
N SER A 125 -11.08 8.10 1.36
CA SER A 125 -10.55 9.45 1.14
C SER A 125 -9.10 9.54 1.60
N ILE A 126 -8.28 10.13 0.74
CA ILE A 126 -6.86 10.42 0.96
C ILE A 126 -6.63 11.87 0.55
N ILE A 127 -6.36 12.73 1.51
CA ILE A 127 -6.10 14.16 1.30
C ILE A 127 -4.70 14.45 1.82
N ILE A 128 -3.79 14.81 0.92
CA ILE A 128 -2.36 15.00 1.18
C ILE A 128 -2.04 16.49 1.11
N ARG A 129 -1.41 17.03 2.17
CA ARG A 129 -0.92 18.41 2.19
C ARG A 129 0.41 18.53 1.46
N ASN A 130 1.33 17.62 1.75
CA ASN A 130 2.64 17.57 1.10
C ASN A 130 3.07 16.11 0.94
N ALA A 131 3.67 15.78 -0.18
CA ALA A 131 4.35 14.51 -0.39
C ALA A 131 5.65 14.74 -1.15
N GLU A 132 6.77 14.34 -0.56
CA GLU A 132 8.06 14.26 -1.22
C GLU A 132 8.45 12.80 -1.38
N VAL A 133 8.59 12.37 -2.63
CA VAL A 133 8.86 10.98 -2.98
C VAL A 133 10.14 10.91 -3.78
N ASP A 134 11.12 10.17 -3.27
CA ASP A 134 12.40 9.95 -3.92
C ASP A 134 12.54 8.49 -4.35
N ASN A 135 13.01 8.30 -5.59
CA ASN A 135 13.17 7.00 -6.23
C ASN A 135 11.89 6.11 -6.17
N PRO A 136 10.66 6.62 -6.43
CA PRO A 136 9.51 5.73 -6.49
C PRO A 136 9.58 4.83 -7.72
N TYR A 137 9.23 3.56 -7.53
CA TYR A 137 9.08 2.58 -8.59
C TYR A 137 7.72 1.93 -8.49
N PHE A 138 6.93 2.05 -9.54
CA PHE A 138 5.71 1.28 -9.73
C PHE A 138 5.91 0.32 -10.90
N SER A 139 5.56 -0.95 -10.72
CA SER A 139 5.39 -1.87 -11.83
C SER A 139 4.16 -2.75 -11.69
N SER A 140 3.48 -2.98 -12.82
CA SER A 140 2.41 -3.96 -12.94
C SER A 140 2.71 -4.94 -14.08
N LEU A 141 2.44 -6.23 -13.88
CA LEU A 141 2.45 -7.26 -14.90
C LEU A 141 1.07 -7.92 -14.93
N ASN A 142 0.35 -7.76 -16.04
CA ASN A 142 -0.90 -8.47 -16.26
C ASN A 142 -0.65 -9.77 -17.02
N TYR A 143 -1.33 -10.85 -16.65
CA TYR A 143 -1.26 -12.13 -17.34
C TYR A 143 -2.57 -12.90 -17.14
N LYS A 144 -2.69 -14.07 -17.76
CA LYS A 144 -3.88 -14.90 -17.59
C LYS A 144 -3.96 -15.49 -16.18
N GLY A 145 -4.90 -15.00 -15.37
CA GLY A 145 -5.24 -15.55 -14.06
C GLY A 145 -6.03 -16.86 -14.12
N LYS A 146 -6.25 -17.47 -12.96
CA LYS A 146 -7.13 -18.65 -12.80
C LYS A 146 -8.61 -18.30 -12.82
N PHE A 147 -8.94 -17.02 -12.58
CA PHE A 147 -10.29 -16.50 -12.57
C PHE A 147 -10.35 -15.22 -13.41
N THR A 148 -11.35 -15.15 -14.27
CA THR A 148 -11.65 -13.95 -15.02
C THR A 148 -12.74 -13.19 -14.29
N ASP A 149 -12.37 -12.08 -13.66
CA ASP A 149 -13.36 -11.15 -13.13
C ASP A 149 -13.95 -10.33 -14.29
N THR A 150 -15.24 -10.55 -14.57
CA THR A 150 -15.98 -9.77 -15.58
C THR A 150 -16.63 -8.53 -14.97
N SER A 151 -16.53 -8.32 -13.67
CA SER A 151 -17.06 -7.15 -13.00
C SER A 151 -16.13 -5.95 -13.20
N SER A 152 -16.69 -4.81 -13.58
CA SER A 152 -15.97 -3.54 -13.57
C SER A 152 -16.25 -2.84 -12.24
N SER A 153 -15.26 -2.79 -11.35
CA SER A 153 -15.32 -1.94 -10.17
C SER A 153 -14.68 -0.59 -10.48
N LYS A 154 -15.44 0.50 -10.34
CA LYS A 154 -14.88 1.86 -10.45
C LYS A 154 -14.05 2.15 -9.21
N MET A 155 -12.88 2.77 -9.39
CA MET A 155 -12.16 3.39 -8.28
C MET A 155 -13.03 4.52 -7.72
N ASP A 156 -13.52 4.38 -6.49
CA ASP A 156 -14.38 5.36 -5.83
C ASP A 156 -13.69 6.08 -4.67
N TRP A 157 -12.36 6.03 -4.63
CA TRP A 157 -11.55 6.78 -3.69
C TRP A 157 -11.38 8.23 -4.13
N ASN A 158 -11.60 9.16 -3.19
CA ASN A 158 -11.23 10.56 -3.34
C ASN A 158 -9.75 10.73 -2.97
N ILE A 159 -8.89 10.96 -3.96
CA ILE A 159 -7.45 11.18 -3.74
C ILE A 159 -7.11 12.61 -4.17
N GLN A 160 -6.61 13.41 -3.22
CA GLN A 160 -6.25 14.81 -3.42
C GLN A 160 -4.86 15.08 -2.87
N PHE A 161 -4.12 15.96 -3.53
CA PHE A 161 -2.85 16.47 -3.06
C PHE A 161 -2.81 17.99 -3.26
N ARG A 162 -2.25 18.72 -2.30
CA ARG A 162 -1.91 20.14 -2.47
C ARG A 162 -0.53 20.31 -3.06
N ASN A 163 0.46 19.60 -2.53
CA ASN A 163 1.82 19.62 -3.04
C ASN A 163 2.33 18.19 -3.19
N ILE A 164 2.93 17.88 -4.34
CA ILE A 164 3.65 16.64 -4.56
C ILE A 164 4.93 16.92 -5.32
N LYS A 165 6.03 16.31 -4.88
CA LYS A 165 7.32 16.30 -5.55
C LYS A 165 7.78 14.86 -5.73
N ILE A 166 8.08 14.50 -6.96
CA ILE A 166 8.63 13.19 -7.33
C ILE A 166 10.02 13.41 -7.90
N THR A 167 11.00 12.70 -7.38
CA THR A 167 12.38 12.70 -7.87
C THR A 167 12.76 11.30 -8.32
N ASN A 168 13.32 11.20 -9.53
CA ASN A 168 13.83 9.95 -10.11
C ASN A 168 12.83 8.77 -10.11
N GLY A 169 11.57 9.03 -10.44
CA GLY A 169 10.54 8.01 -10.49
C GLY A 169 10.62 7.08 -11.70
N ARG A 170 10.04 5.89 -11.58
CA ARG A 170 9.85 4.93 -12.67
C ARG A 170 8.46 4.31 -12.62
N PHE A 171 7.79 4.30 -13.77
CA PHE A 171 6.53 3.62 -13.97
C PHE A 171 6.73 2.54 -15.04
N ARG A 172 6.31 1.32 -14.74
CA ARG A 172 6.38 0.20 -15.67
C ARG A 172 5.05 -0.55 -15.72
N GLN A 173 4.59 -0.90 -16.91
CA GLN A 173 3.43 -1.76 -17.10
C GLN A 173 3.75 -2.74 -18.21
N ASP A 174 3.52 -4.02 -17.94
CA ASP A 174 3.73 -5.09 -18.89
C ASP A 174 2.49 -6.00 -18.99
N ASN A 175 2.30 -6.60 -20.15
CA ASN A 175 1.32 -7.66 -20.38
C ASN A 175 2.04 -8.95 -20.82
N ASN A 176 1.67 -10.06 -20.19
CA ASN A 176 2.19 -11.43 -20.34
C ASN A 176 3.62 -11.65 -19.84
N ASP A 177 4.59 -10.84 -20.28
CA ASP A 177 5.99 -10.96 -19.89
C ASP A 177 6.69 -9.60 -19.80
N PHE A 178 7.98 -9.58 -19.43
CA PHE A 178 8.75 -8.34 -19.26
C PHE A 178 9.64 -7.99 -20.47
N ASN A 179 9.54 -8.74 -21.57
CA ASN A 179 10.49 -8.75 -22.66
C ASN A 179 9.86 -8.16 -23.93
N PRO A 180 10.06 -6.86 -24.21
CA PRO A 180 9.62 -6.31 -25.49
C PRO A 180 10.31 -7.01 -26.65
N THR A 181 9.53 -7.44 -27.62
CA THR A 181 10.02 -8.19 -28.81
C THR A 181 10.17 -7.30 -30.04
N VAL A 182 9.73 -6.05 -29.95
CA VAL A 182 9.68 -5.10 -31.06
C VAL A 182 10.53 -3.86 -30.77
N THR A 183 10.95 -3.18 -31.84
CA THR A 183 11.79 -1.97 -31.75
C THR A 183 10.99 -0.66 -31.89
N TYR A 184 9.66 -0.76 -32.02
CA TYR A 184 8.74 0.38 -32.10
C TYR A 184 7.91 0.47 -30.81
N PHE A 185 7.01 1.46 -30.73
CA PHE A 185 6.14 1.61 -29.56
C PHE A 185 5.31 0.34 -29.30
N ASP A 186 5.50 -0.24 -28.12
CA ASP A 186 4.79 -1.43 -27.67
C ASP A 186 3.86 -1.10 -26.51
N GLY A 187 2.56 -1.02 -26.79
CA GLY A 187 1.55 -0.79 -25.75
C GLY A 187 1.48 -1.91 -24.71
N ALA A 188 2.03 -3.10 -24.99
CA ALA A 188 2.13 -4.19 -24.04
C ALA A 188 3.31 -4.04 -23.06
N HIS A 189 4.30 -3.19 -23.36
CA HIS A 189 5.47 -2.96 -22.50
C HIS A 189 5.79 -1.47 -22.40
N ILE A 190 5.20 -0.82 -21.41
CA ILE A 190 5.40 0.60 -21.10
C ILE A 190 6.43 0.72 -19.98
N ASP A 191 7.46 1.54 -20.17
CA ASP A 191 8.50 1.79 -19.15
C ASP A 191 8.98 3.25 -19.20
N PHE A 192 8.38 4.09 -18.36
CA PHE A 192 8.80 5.48 -18.16
C PHE A 192 9.79 5.56 -17.01
N ARG A 193 10.94 6.19 -17.24
CA ARG A 193 12.04 6.31 -16.27
C ARG A 193 12.44 7.76 -16.08
N ASN A 194 13.18 8.03 -15.00
CA ASN A 194 13.67 9.37 -14.66
C ASN A 194 12.54 10.41 -14.55
N ILE A 195 11.39 9.99 -14.03
CA ILE A 195 10.22 10.86 -13.83
C ILE A 195 10.55 11.85 -12.72
N ASN A 196 10.60 13.13 -13.07
CA ASN A 196 10.73 14.23 -12.12
C ASN A 196 9.50 15.12 -12.28
N ALA A 197 8.77 15.32 -11.20
CA ALA A 197 7.51 16.07 -11.25
C ALA A 197 7.35 16.94 -10.00
N THR A 198 6.71 18.08 -10.18
CA THR A 198 6.22 18.90 -9.07
C THR A 198 4.84 19.40 -9.48
N ALA A 199 3.86 19.23 -8.60
CA ALA A 199 2.52 19.75 -8.81
C ALA A 199 2.03 20.43 -7.53
N GLN A 200 1.32 21.55 -7.73
CA GLN A 200 0.73 22.37 -6.69
C GLN A 200 -0.71 22.68 -7.08
N ASN A 201 -1.66 22.52 -6.16
CA ASN A 201 -3.09 22.75 -6.37
C ASN A 201 -3.67 23.64 -5.27
#